data_AF-A0A9P1YIX9-F1
#
_entry.id   AF-A0A9P1YIX9-F1
#
_cell.length_a   1.000
_cell.length_b   1.000
_cell.length_c   1.000
_cell.angle_alpha   90.00
_cell.angle_beta   90.00
_cell.angle_gamma   90.00
#
_symmetry.space_group_name_H-M   'P 1'
#
loop_
_entity.id
_entity.type
_entity.pdbx_description
1 polymer ?
#
loop_
_entity_poly.entity_id
_entity_poly.type
_entity_poly.pdbx_seq_one_letter_code
_entity_poly.pdbx_strand_id
1 'polypeptide(L)'
;MTSRTVKVTTASLLALGLIVAPVLSGDFASAATSVTKDSKGIVKFDKSTTPDPDPVNPDPVDPDPVIPDPTDPPVGTDGLWILAVSDWDFGTHNVSSLSSGALNVHAADDTISTYVDANGNGQQDLPGEVSVTKKVTPYAQISDVRGTNTGWTLSVTGSAFKDSSTPAKTIPGAELTIPKSTVSSATSTAQAPTGYDSVTISMTGGAAVPVMAAKDMQTATPTNFNDDQGMGTWTDSFGSQAVSATDTSKPKLSIPKNVVVADGTYQSTLTWTLSDTPAV
;
A
#
# COMPACT_ATOMS: atom_id res chain seq x y z
N MET A 1 -101.83 -1.58 1.26
CA MET A 1 -101.37 -1.77 2.66
C MET A 1 -99.86 -1.95 2.64
N THR A 2 -99.18 -1.07 3.37
CA THR A 2 -97.73 -0.92 3.56
C THR A 2 -97.21 -1.93 4.58
N SER A 3 -96.03 -2.51 4.34
CA SER A 3 -95.13 -3.05 5.38
C SER A 3 -93.77 -3.34 4.72
N ARG A 4 -92.79 -2.44 4.82
CA ARG A 4 -91.78 -2.24 5.89
C ARG A 4 -90.60 -3.22 5.82
N THR A 5 -89.46 -2.62 5.49
CA THR A 5 -88.08 -3.11 5.49
C THR A 5 -87.62 -3.61 6.86
N VAL A 6 -86.82 -4.69 6.89
CA VAL A 6 -85.81 -4.92 7.93
C VAL A 6 -84.51 -5.38 7.25
N LYS A 7 -83.44 -4.60 7.46
CA LYS A 7 -82.06 -4.99 7.14
C LYS A 7 -81.57 -5.94 8.23
N VAL A 8 -80.94 -7.05 7.84
CA VAL A 8 -80.03 -7.80 8.72
C VAL A 8 -78.71 -7.97 8.00
N THR A 9 -77.68 -7.43 8.63
CA THR A 9 -76.28 -7.44 8.23
C THR A 9 -75.65 -8.75 8.74
N THR A 10 -75.06 -9.54 7.84
CA THR A 10 -74.10 -10.59 8.22
C THR A 10 -72.94 -10.57 7.24
N ALA A 11 -71.80 -10.06 7.72
CA ALA A 11 -70.50 -10.22 7.13
C ALA A 11 -69.97 -11.62 7.48
N SER A 12 -69.31 -12.32 6.55
CA SER A 12 -68.15 -13.18 6.84
C SER A 12 -67.45 -13.70 5.58
N LEU A 13 -66.20 -13.24 5.48
CA LEU A 13 -64.99 -13.90 5.00
C LEU A 13 -64.97 -14.48 3.57
N LEU A 14 -64.49 -13.65 2.63
CA LEU A 14 -63.66 -14.15 1.54
C LEU A 14 -62.31 -14.63 2.10
N ALA A 15 -61.99 -15.90 1.89
CA ALA A 15 -60.66 -16.44 2.08
C ALA A 15 -59.74 -15.94 0.94
N LEU A 16 -58.90 -14.94 1.23
CA LEU A 16 -57.77 -14.58 0.37
C LEU A 16 -56.57 -15.44 0.77
N GLY A 17 -56.06 -16.23 -0.17
CA GLY A 17 -54.86 -17.03 -0.01
C GLY A 17 -53.66 -16.17 0.35
N LEU A 18 -52.98 -16.52 1.44
CA LEU A 18 -51.70 -15.97 1.84
C LEU A 18 -50.64 -16.43 0.82
N ILE A 19 -50.24 -15.54 -0.10
CA ILE A 19 -48.98 -15.71 -0.83
C ILE A 19 -47.89 -15.26 0.12
N VAL A 20 -47.19 -16.21 0.72
CA VAL A 20 -45.92 -15.95 1.40
C VAL A 20 -44.90 -15.65 0.31
N ALA A 21 -44.65 -14.36 0.06
CA ALA A 21 -43.48 -13.97 -0.72
C ALA A 21 -42.24 -14.33 0.12
N PRO A 22 -41.23 -15.02 -0.45
CA PRO A 22 -39.94 -15.10 0.22
C PRO A 22 -39.42 -13.67 0.36
N VAL A 23 -39.15 -13.26 1.61
CA VAL A 23 -38.36 -12.08 1.88
C VAL A 23 -36.97 -12.40 1.33
N LEU A 24 -36.71 -11.91 0.11
CA LEU A 24 -35.35 -11.80 -0.40
C LEU A 24 -34.65 -10.81 0.53
N SER A 25 -33.96 -11.33 1.54
CA SER A 25 -32.87 -10.61 2.20
C SER A 25 -31.85 -10.31 1.11
N GLY A 26 -31.98 -9.15 0.48
CA GLY A 26 -30.97 -8.64 -0.42
C GLY A 26 -29.75 -8.34 0.43
N ASP A 27 -28.70 -9.16 0.30
CA ASP A 27 -27.36 -8.70 0.60
C ASP A 27 -27.12 -7.49 -0.31
N PHE A 28 -27.17 -6.31 0.28
CA PHE A 28 -26.65 -5.11 -0.37
C PHE A 28 -25.14 -5.28 -0.39
N ALA A 29 -24.63 -5.87 -1.47
CA ALA A 29 -23.22 -5.79 -1.79
C ALA A 29 -22.89 -4.30 -1.98
N SER A 30 -22.36 -3.66 -0.95
CA SER A 30 -21.75 -2.34 -1.08
C SER A 30 -20.56 -2.48 -2.03
N ALA A 31 -20.47 -1.61 -3.03
CA ALA A 31 -19.27 -1.55 -3.86
C ALA A 31 -18.09 -1.14 -2.96
N ALA A 32 -16.96 -1.82 -3.11
CA ALA A 32 -15.73 -1.46 -2.42
C ALA A 32 -15.31 -0.04 -2.80
N THR A 33 -14.92 0.76 -1.82
CA THR A 33 -14.30 2.07 -2.03
C THR A 33 -12.79 1.86 -2.10
N SER A 34 -12.15 2.49 -3.08
CA SER A 34 -10.70 2.40 -3.23
C SER A 34 -10.09 3.74 -3.62
N VAL A 35 -8.89 4.01 -3.11
CA VAL A 35 -8.05 5.14 -3.51
C VAL A 35 -6.73 4.64 -4.06
N THR A 36 -6.10 5.45 -4.92
CA THR A 36 -4.81 5.11 -5.52
C THR A 36 -3.75 6.18 -5.27
N LYS A 37 -2.51 5.75 -5.00
CA LYS A 37 -1.31 6.59 -4.93
C LYS A 37 -0.23 6.00 -5.82
N ASP A 38 0.45 6.84 -6.60
CA ASP A 38 1.56 6.40 -7.45
C ASP A 38 2.90 6.65 -6.76
N SER A 39 3.86 5.78 -7.01
CA SER A 39 5.29 5.96 -6.72
C SER A 39 6.10 5.48 -7.93
N LYS A 40 7.42 5.61 -7.88
CA LYS A 40 8.31 5.34 -9.02
C LYS A 40 9.33 4.26 -8.69
N GLY A 41 9.56 3.38 -9.66
CA GLY A 41 10.76 2.56 -9.73
C GLY A 41 11.71 3.13 -10.78
N ILE A 42 12.99 3.32 -10.45
CA ILE A 42 13.98 3.93 -11.34
C ILE A 42 15.22 3.04 -11.43
N VAL A 43 15.70 2.78 -12.65
CA VAL A 43 16.97 2.10 -12.90
C VAL A 43 17.69 2.77 -14.05
N LYS A 44 19.01 2.96 -13.94
CA LYS A 44 19.83 3.58 -14.99
C LYS A 44 20.77 2.56 -15.62
N PHE A 45 20.93 2.63 -16.93
CA PHE A 45 21.93 1.87 -17.67
C PHE A 45 22.97 2.78 -18.32
N ASP A 46 24.24 2.40 -18.22
CA ASP A 46 25.39 3.07 -18.84
C ASP A 46 26.30 2.03 -19.52
N LYS A 47 26.97 2.41 -20.61
CA LYS A 47 28.01 1.59 -21.27
C LYS A 47 29.38 1.73 -20.59
N SER A 48 29.64 2.82 -19.86
CA SER A 48 31.00 3.24 -19.44
C SER A 48 31.37 2.93 -17.99
N THR A 49 30.48 2.41 -17.15
CA THR A 49 30.74 2.39 -15.70
C THR A 49 31.61 1.22 -15.26
N THR A 50 32.87 1.49 -14.91
CA THR A 50 33.43 1.01 -13.64
C THR A 50 32.73 1.82 -12.52
N PRO A 51 32.16 1.21 -11.47
CA PRO A 51 31.49 1.95 -10.41
C PRO A 51 32.48 2.86 -9.66
N ASP A 52 32.12 4.13 -9.43
CA ASP A 52 32.78 4.93 -8.39
C ASP A 52 32.32 4.42 -7.01
N PRO A 53 33.22 4.27 -6.02
CA PRO A 53 32.82 3.86 -4.68
C PRO A 53 32.06 4.97 -3.96
N ASP A 54 30.84 4.68 -3.50
CA ASP A 54 30.10 5.56 -2.61
C ASP A 54 30.73 5.60 -1.20
N PRO A 55 30.86 6.78 -0.58
CA PRO A 55 31.35 6.90 0.78
C PRO A 55 30.34 6.35 1.80
N VAL A 56 30.83 5.51 2.71
CA VAL A 56 30.06 4.95 3.83
C VAL A 56 30.08 5.95 5.00
N ASN A 57 28.91 6.40 5.47
CA ASN A 57 28.79 7.17 6.71
C ASN A 57 28.47 6.23 7.88
N PRO A 58 29.26 6.22 8.97
CA PRO A 58 29.01 5.37 10.13
C PRO A 58 28.20 6.12 11.19
N ASP A 59 26.89 5.85 11.34
CA ASP A 59 26.24 5.90 12.65
C ASP A 59 24.80 5.32 12.62
N PRO A 60 24.49 4.28 13.41
CA PRO A 60 23.12 3.83 13.61
C PRO A 60 22.77 3.71 15.10
N VAL A 61 22.20 4.75 15.73
CA VAL A 61 21.17 4.61 16.78
C VAL A 61 20.55 5.96 17.16
N ASP A 62 19.25 6.13 16.91
CA ASP A 62 18.30 6.67 17.91
C ASP A 62 16.85 6.38 17.49
N PRO A 63 15.94 5.95 18.40
CA PRO A 63 14.55 5.68 18.08
C PRO A 63 13.68 6.85 18.52
N ASP A 64 13.27 7.70 17.57
CA ASP A 64 12.14 8.61 17.76
C ASP A 64 11.04 8.32 16.73
N PRO A 65 9.76 8.27 17.15
CA PRO A 65 8.64 8.09 16.23
C PRO A 65 8.38 9.42 15.50
N VAL A 66 8.61 9.44 14.19
CA VAL A 66 8.30 10.62 13.36
C VAL A 66 7.23 10.27 12.33
N ILE A 67 6.23 11.13 12.25
CA ILE A 67 5.25 11.19 11.16
C ILE A 67 5.91 11.96 10.02
N PRO A 68 6.09 11.37 8.83
CA PRO A 68 6.65 12.11 7.70
C PRO A 68 5.73 13.27 7.32
N ASP A 69 6.30 14.45 7.00
CA ASP A 69 5.63 15.41 6.12
C ASP A 69 5.92 14.95 4.69
N PRO A 70 4.98 14.28 4.01
CA PRO A 70 5.27 13.80 2.69
C PRO A 70 5.27 15.01 1.76
N THR A 71 6.32 15.17 0.97
CA THR A 71 6.32 16.09 -0.19
C THR A 71 5.23 15.75 -1.22
N ASP A 72 4.52 14.63 -1.01
CA ASP A 72 3.39 14.12 -1.77
C ASP A 72 2.16 13.90 -0.86
N PRO A 73 1.07 14.66 -1.03
CA PRO A 73 -0.04 14.68 -0.08
C PRO A 73 -0.63 13.29 0.23
N PRO A 74 -1.13 13.05 1.45
CA PRO A 74 -1.92 11.86 1.75
C PRO A 74 -3.12 11.74 0.80
N VAL A 75 -3.45 10.51 0.41
CA VAL A 75 -4.66 10.22 -0.38
C VAL A 75 -5.55 9.26 0.40
N GLY A 76 -6.85 9.49 0.42
CA GLY A 76 -7.75 8.72 1.24
C GLY A 76 -9.20 9.15 1.09
N THR A 77 -10.08 8.34 1.67
CA THR A 77 -11.51 8.57 1.70
C THR A 77 -12.06 8.02 3.01
N ASP A 78 -13.06 8.70 3.57
CA ASP A 78 -13.79 8.26 4.75
C ASP A 78 -12.94 7.81 5.94
N GLY A 79 -11.78 8.44 6.18
CA GLY A 79 -10.92 8.09 7.31
C GLY A 79 -9.95 6.93 7.06
N LEU A 80 -9.86 6.40 5.83
CA LEU A 80 -8.86 5.43 5.40
C LEU A 80 -7.89 6.08 4.39
N TRP A 81 -6.60 6.08 4.70
CA TRP A 81 -5.60 6.87 3.99
C TRP A 81 -4.32 6.10 3.68
N ILE A 82 -3.78 6.32 2.48
CA ILE A 82 -2.37 6.14 2.18
C ILE A 82 -1.66 7.44 2.53
N LEU A 83 -0.88 7.45 3.60
CA LEU A 83 -0.13 8.63 4.05
C LEU A 83 1.12 8.82 3.19
N ALA A 84 1.92 7.76 3.04
CA ALA A 84 3.17 7.79 2.30
C ALA A 84 3.47 6.44 1.66
N VAL A 85 4.16 6.46 0.52
CA VAL A 85 4.80 5.30 -0.08
C VAL A 85 6.12 5.74 -0.71
N SER A 86 7.19 4.99 -0.47
CA SER A 86 8.54 5.32 -0.96
C SER A 86 8.68 5.12 -2.48
N ASP A 87 9.43 6.01 -3.13
CA ASP A 87 10.01 5.74 -4.45
C ASP A 87 11.20 4.76 -4.30
N TRP A 88 11.48 3.98 -5.35
CA TRP A 88 12.56 2.99 -5.35
C TRP A 88 13.59 3.29 -6.43
N ASP A 89 14.82 3.57 -6.00
CA ASP A 89 15.98 3.70 -6.88
C ASP A 89 16.82 2.41 -6.85
N PHE A 90 17.00 1.79 -8.01
CA PHE A 90 17.81 0.59 -8.20
C PHE A 90 19.24 0.90 -8.67
N GLY A 91 19.60 2.18 -8.77
CA GLY A 91 20.94 2.64 -9.09
C GLY A 91 21.31 2.53 -10.57
N THR A 92 22.62 2.63 -10.84
CA THR A 92 23.19 2.62 -12.19
C THR A 92 23.95 1.32 -12.46
N HIS A 93 23.64 0.67 -13.58
CA HIS A 93 24.21 -0.62 -13.96
C HIS A 93 24.81 -0.58 -15.37
N ASN A 94 25.84 -1.40 -15.59
CA ASN A 94 26.40 -1.52 -16.92
C ASN A 94 25.47 -2.34 -17.83
N VAL A 95 25.23 -1.90 -19.07
CA VAL A 95 24.42 -2.66 -20.05
C VAL A 95 24.92 -4.10 -20.27
N SER A 96 26.23 -4.34 -20.11
CA SER A 96 26.83 -5.67 -20.26
C SER A 96 26.45 -6.65 -19.17
N SER A 97 25.96 -6.19 -18.01
CA SER A 97 25.52 -7.07 -16.91
C SER A 97 24.46 -8.08 -17.39
N LEU A 98 23.54 -7.63 -18.24
CA LEU A 98 22.46 -8.44 -18.83
C LEU A 98 22.95 -9.48 -19.84
N SER A 99 24.17 -9.37 -20.35
CA SER A 99 24.76 -10.37 -21.25
C SER A 99 25.35 -11.56 -20.50
N SER A 100 25.69 -11.38 -19.22
CA SER A 100 26.34 -12.40 -18.39
C SER A 100 25.32 -13.25 -17.62
N GLY A 101 24.22 -12.65 -17.15
CA GLY A 101 23.18 -13.29 -16.35
C GLY A 101 21.96 -12.40 -16.21
N ALA A 102 20.99 -12.83 -15.39
CA ALA A 102 19.93 -11.95 -14.95
C ALA A 102 20.49 -10.91 -13.97
N LEU A 103 20.08 -9.66 -14.11
CA LEU A 103 20.44 -8.58 -13.20
C LEU A 103 19.47 -8.61 -12.02
N ASN A 104 19.98 -8.79 -10.81
CA ASN A 104 19.20 -8.75 -9.57
C ASN A 104 19.77 -7.62 -8.72
N VAL A 105 18.97 -6.58 -8.48
CA VAL A 105 19.41 -5.36 -7.82
C VAL A 105 18.37 -4.94 -6.79
N HIS A 106 18.82 -4.43 -5.66
CA HIS A 106 17.95 -4.02 -4.58
C HIS A 106 17.79 -2.51 -4.55
N ALA A 107 16.64 -2.04 -4.07
CA ALA A 107 16.37 -0.62 -3.90
C ALA A 107 17.33 -0.01 -2.88
N ALA A 108 17.77 1.22 -3.13
CA ALA A 108 18.48 2.03 -2.16
C ALA A 108 17.60 2.35 -0.93
N ASP A 109 18.24 2.85 0.14
CA ASP A 109 17.48 3.50 1.22
C ASP A 109 16.81 4.76 0.65
N ASP A 110 15.54 4.97 1.02
CA ASP A 110 14.81 6.19 0.71
C ASP A 110 15.25 7.31 1.66
N THR A 111 14.95 8.56 1.31
CA THR A 111 15.27 9.73 2.13
C THR A 111 14.03 10.54 2.39
N ILE A 112 13.71 10.73 3.66
CA ILE A 112 12.65 11.64 4.09
C ILE A 112 13.24 12.93 4.63
N SER A 113 12.56 14.04 4.38
CA SER A 113 12.83 15.31 5.05
C SER A 113 12.07 15.34 6.37
N THR A 114 12.77 15.69 7.44
CA THR A 114 12.21 15.97 8.76
C THR A 114 12.85 17.25 9.29
N TYR A 115 12.72 17.53 10.57
CA TYR A 115 13.35 18.67 11.24
C TYR A 115 13.86 18.25 12.62
N VAL A 116 14.83 18.99 13.12
CA VAL A 116 15.27 18.86 14.52
C VAL A 116 14.17 19.46 15.39
N ASP A 117 13.44 18.60 16.10
CA ASP A 117 12.49 19.00 17.11
C ASP A 117 13.26 19.46 18.35
N ALA A 118 13.31 20.78 18.55
CA ALA A 118 14.12 21.37 19.61
C ALA A 118 13.45 21.28 20.98
N ASN A 119 12.13 21.02 21.03
CA ASN A 119 11.32 21.07 22.25
C ASN A 119 10.66 19.73 22.61
N GLY A 120 10.75 18.73 21.72
CA GLY A 120 10.22 17.38 21.90
C GLY A 120 8.71 17.25 21.69
N ASN A 121 8.04 18.20 21.04
CA ASN A 121 6.59 18.19 20.84
C ASN A 121 6.13 17.49 19.54
N GLY A 122 7.06 17.07 18.69
CA GLY A 122 6.80 16.44 17.40
C GLY A 122 6.20 17.40 16.35
N GLN A 123 6.39 18.71 16.48
CA GLN A 123 5.96 19.75 15.54
C GLN A 123 7.12 20.71 15.17
N GLN A 124 7.16 21.15 13.91
CA GLN A 124 8.12 22.18 13.47
C GLN A 124 7.57 23.58 13.81
N ASP A 125 7.45 23.93 15.09
CA ASP A 125 6.79 25.13 15.56
C ASP A 125 7.74 26.23 16.07
N LEU A 126 9.05 25.99 16.08
CA LEU A 126 10.03 26.96 16.57
C LEU A 126 10.94 27.53 15.46
N PRO A 127 11.32 28.83 15.54
CA PRO A 127 12.21 29.47 14.56
C PRO A 127 13.63 28.89 14.45
N GLY A 128 14.02 27.96 15.33
CA GLY A 128 15.35 27.33 15.37
C GLY A 128 15.39 25.91 14.81
N GLU A 129 14.25 25.37 14.38
CA GLU A 129 14.13 23.98 13.95
C GLU A 129 14.53 23.85 12.49
N VAL A 130 15.69 23.23 12.28
CA VAL A 130 16.29 23.04 10.96
C VAL A 130 15.81 21.75 10.34
N SER A 131 15.44 21.80 9.06
CA SER A 131 15.13 20.60 8.30
C SER A 131 16.37 19.72 8.14
N VAL A 132 16.22 18.43 8.38
CA VAL A 132 17.26 17.41 8.23
C VAL A 132 16.74 16.27 7.38
N THR A 133 17.63 15.62 6.64
CA THR A 133 17.29 14.44 5.83
C THR A 133 17.63 13.17 6.60
N LYS A 134 16.68 12.25 6.70
CA LYS A 134 16.87 10.94 7.33
C LYS A 134 16.74 9.85 6.29
N LYS A 135 17.67 8.89 6.30
CA LYS A 135 17.54 7.67 5.51
C LYS A 135 16.54 6.74 6.17
N VAL A 136 15.67 6.14 5.36
CA VAL A 136 14.69 5.16 5.79
C VAL A 136 14.69 3.98 4.83
N THR A 137 14.32 2.81 5.32
CA THR A 137 14.03 1.67 4.45
C THR A 137 12.81 1.98 3.59
N PRO A 138 12.71 1.45 2.37
CA PRO A 138 11.49 1.58 1.58
C PRO A 138 10.25 1.09 2.34
N TYR A 139 9.16 1.86 2.28
CA TYR A 139 8.00 1.65 3.14
C TYR A 139 6.69 2.14 2.52
N ALA A 140 5.57 1.70 3.09
CA ALA A 140 4.27 2.32 2.94
C ALA A 140 3.66 2.62 4.33
N GLN A 141 2.92 3.71 4.45
CA GLN A 141 2.24 4.08 5.69
C GLN A 141 0.75 4.28 5.43
N ILE A 142 -0.07 3.54 6.18
CA ILE A 142 -1.53 3.50 6.08
C ILE A 142 -2.13 3.98 7.39
N SER A 143 -3.21 4.77 7.32
CA SER A 143 -3.95 5.21 8.50
C SER A 143 -5.42 4.87 8.36
N ASP A 144 -5.97 4.16 9.34
CA ASP A 144 -7.40 3.88 9.46
C ASP A 144 -7.95 4.49 10.75
N VAL A 145 -8.70 5.57 10.60
CA VAL A 145 -9.36 6.29 11.69
C VAL A 145 -10.90 6.19 11.60
N ARG A 146 -11.42 5.24 10.82
CA ARG A 146 -12.86 5.02 10.65
C ARG A 146 -13.58 4.65 11.94
N GLY A 147 -12.88 3.99 12.86
CA GLY A 147 -13.45 3.45 14.08
C GLY A 147 -14.40 2.26 13.86
N THR A 148 -14.59 1.81 12.62
CA THR A 148 -15.40 0.63 12.28
C THR A 148 -14.61 -0.68 12.37
N ASN A 149 -13.29 -0.60 12.22
CA ASN A 149 -12.35 -1.73 12.22
C ASN A 149 -12.70 -2.86 11.23
N THR A 150 -13.38 -2.53 10.12
CA THR A 150 -13.87 -3.48 9.10
C THR A 150 -12.76 -3.97 8.13
N GLY A 151 -11.50 -3.79 8.52
CA GLY A 151 -10.32 -4.12 7.71
C GLY A 151 -10.18 -3.32 6.41
N TRP A 152 -9.11 -3.62 5.69
CA TRP A 152 -8.69 -2.97 4.45
C TRP A 152 -7.56 -3.76 3.79
N THR A 153 -7.33 -3.56 2.49
CA THR A 153 -6.23 -4.20 1.75
C THR A 153 -5.45 -3.16 0.95
N LEU A 154 -4.13 -3.13 1.13
CA LEU A 154 -3.19 -2.41 0.28
C LEU A 154 -2.63 -3.37 -0.77
N SER A 155 -2.75 -3.00 -2.04
CA SER A 155 -2.21 -3.74 -3.18
C SER A 155 -1.39 -2.85 -4.10
N VAL A 156 -0.53 -3.43 -4.92
CA VAL A 156 0.32 -2.68 -5.87
C VAL A 156 0.31 -3.32 -7.25
N THR A 157 0.36 -2.48 -8.28
CA THR A 157 0.64 -2.86 -9.68
C THR A 157 1.87 -2.12 -10.17
N GLY A 158 2.60 -2.69 -11.13
CA GLY A 158 3.77 -2.06 -11.74
C GLY A 158 3.62 -1.92 -13.25
N SER A 159 3.85 -0.72 -13.79
CA SER A 159 3.91 -0.49 -15.23
C SER A 159 5.26 -0.94 -15.81
N ALA A 160 5.36 -1.03 -17.13
CA ALA A 160 6.64 -1.32 -17.77
C ALA A 160 7.68 -0.24 -17.48
N PHE A 161 8.91 -0.64 -17.21
CA PHE A 161 10.05 0.27 -17.19
C PHE A 161 10.29 0.82 -18.60
N LYS A 162 10.19 2.14 -18.75
CA LYS A 162 10.33 2.86 -20.02
C LYS A 162 11.47 3.86 -19.92
N ASP A 163 12.28 3.97 -20.97
CA ASP A 163 13.30 5.02 -21.06
C ASP A 163 12.62 6.40 -21.00
N SER A 164 13.05 7.23 -20.06
CA SER A 164 12.43 8.55 -19.80
C SER A 164 12.52 9.50 -20.99
N SER A 165 13.55 9.36 -21.84
CA SER A 165 13.70 10.16 -23.06
C SER A 165 13.01 9.54 -24.27
N THR A 166 12.88 8.21 -24.30
CA THR A 166 12.34 7.44 -25.43
C THR A 166 11.36 6.38 -24.94
N PRO A 167 10.11 6.73 -24.57
CA PRO A 167 9.19 5.81 -23.88
C PRO A 167 8.83 4.50 -24.63
N ALA A 168 9.12 4.42 -25.93
CA ALA A 168 8.99 3.20 -26.72
C ALA A 168 10.06 2.13 -26.40
N LYS A 169 11.21 2.53 -25.81
CA LYS A 169 12.23 1.61 -25.31
C LYS A 169 11.80 1.14 -23.93
N THR A 170 11.70 -0.18 -23.75
CA THR A 170 11.20 -0.80 -22.52
C THR A 170 12.14 -1.90 -22.04
N ILE A 171 12.03 -2.28 -20.77
CA ILE A 171 12.72 -3.44 -20.19
C ILE A 171 11.73 -4.61 -20.10
N PRO A 172 11.67 -5.51 -21.10
CA PRO A 172 10.76 -6.65 -21.07
C PRO A 172 11.16 -7.67 -19.98
N GLY A 173 10.14 -8.30 -19.40
CA GLY A 173 10.33 -9.38 -18.41
C GLY A 173 10.87 -8.92 -17.06
N ALA A 174 10.92 -7.61 -16.80
CA ALA A 174 11.27 -7.08 -15.50
C ALA A 174 10.23 -7.50 -14.45
N GLU A 175 10.72 -7.98 -13.31
CA GLU A 175 9.91 -8.36 -12.15
C GLU A 175 10.42 -7.63 -10.92
N LEU A 176 9.49 -7.26 -10.05
CA LEU A 176 9.82 -6.68 -8.76
C LEU A 176 9.38 -7.62 -7.64
N THR A 177 10.27 -7.92 -6.71
CA THR A 177 9.95 -8.68 -5.50
C THR A 177 10.02 -7.77 -4.29
N ILE A 178 8.93 -7.68 -3.54
CA ILE A 178 8.91 -7.07 -2.20
C ILE A 178 9.16 -8.22 -1.21
N PRO A 179 10.26 -8.19 -0.42
CA PRO A 179 10.53 -9.22 0.58
C PRO A 179 9.48 -9.19 1.69
N LYS A 180 9.53 -10.17 2.62
CA LYS A 180 8.61 -10.21 3.77
C LYS A 180 8.58 -8.87 4.51
N SER A 181 7.42 -8.25 4.51
CA SER A 181 7.11 -7.01 5.19
C SER A 181 7.27 -7.09 6.71
N THR A 182 7.79 -6.01 7.31
CA THR A 182 7.78 -5.81 8.77
C THR A 182 6.84 -4.65 9.11
N VAL A 183 5.71 -4.99 9.73
CA VAL A 183 4.66 -4.03 10.08
C VAL A 183 4.85 -3.53 11.52
N SER A 184 4.78 -2.22 11.72
CA SER A 184 4.86 -1.60 13.04
C SER A 184 3.98 -0.35 13.15
N SER A 185 3.72 0.08 14.39
CA SER A 185 3.05 1.35 14.68
C SER A 185 3.77 2.05 15.82
N ALA A 186 3.88 3.38 15.71
CA ALA A 186 4.38 4.23 16.78
C ALA A 186 3.27 4.65 17.77
N THR A 187 2.02 4.65 17.32
CA THR A 187 0.91 5.33 18.03
C THR A 187 -0.29 4.42 18.30
N SER A 188 -0.43 3.33 17.55
CA SER A 188 -1.53 2.38 17.71
C SER A 188 -1.14 1.24 18.65
N THR A 189 -2.09 0.85 19.49
CA THR A 189 -2.02 -0.36 20.32
C THR A 189 -3.05 -1.42 19.87
N ALA A 190 -3.77 -1.14 18.78
CA ALA A 190 -4.72 -2.08 18.20
C ALA A 190 -4.01 -3.30 17.61
N GLN A 191 -4.78 -4.34 17.26
CA GLN A 191 -4.23 -5.50 16.60
C GLN A 191 -3.61 -5.11 15.25
N ALA A 192 -2.36 -5.52 15.03
CA ALA A 192 -1.62 -5.16 13.83
C ALA A 192 -2.22 -5.79 12.57
N PRO A 193 -2.24 -5.07 11.44
CA PRO A 193 -2.47 -5.66 10.14
C PRO A 193 -1.31 -6.59 9.76
N THR A 194 -1.55 -7.45 8.79
CA THR A 194 -0.61 -8.48 8.35
C THR A 194 0.09 -8.03 7.06
N GLY A 195 1.42 -8.03 7.06
CA GLY A 195 2.22 -7.91 5.83
C GLY A 195 2.31 -9.25 5.10
N TYR A 196 2.32 -9.22 3.76
CA TYR A 196 2.42 -10.43 2.94
C TYR A 196 3.86 -10.96 2.86
N ASP A 197 3.98 -12.28 2.75
CA ASP A 197 5.28 -12.94 2.60
C ASP A 197 5.73 -12.89 1.13
N SER A 198 6.82 -12.16 0.88
CA SER A 198 7.60 -12.19 -0.38
C SER A 198 6.73 -12.16 -1.64
N VAL A 199 6.23 -10.99 -2.02
CA VAL A 199 5.34 -10.86 -3.18
C VAL A 199 6.09 -10.43 -4.44
N THR A 200 5.70 -10.97 -5.59
CA THR A 200 6.29 -10.65 -6.90
C THR A 200 5.28 -9.94 -7.80
N ILE A 201 5.72 -8.84 -8.41
CA ILE A 201 4.93 -7.96 -9.27
C ILE A 201 5.54 -8.01 -10.67
N SER A 202 4.73 -8.35 -11.66
CA SER A 202 5.11 -8.25 -13.07
C SER A 202 5.06 -6.78 -13.51
N MET A 203 6.16 -6.27 -14.05
CA MET A 203 6.28 -4.88 -14.49
C MET A 203 5.72 -4.71 -15.90
N THR A 204 4.46 -5.07 -16.09
CA THR A 204 3.76 -5.08 -17.40
C THR A 204 2.35 -4.48 -17.31
N GLY A 205 1.96 -3.92 -16.16
CA GLY A 205 0.58 -3.51 -15.88
C GLY A 205 -0.35 -4.70 -15.61
N GLY A 206 0.17 -5.74 -14.95
CA GLY A 206 -0.59 -6.94 -14.59
C GLY A 206 -1.61 -6.70 -13.47
N ALA A 207 -2.13 -7.80 -12.90
CA ALA A 207 -3.04 -7.75 -11.76
C ALA A 207 -2.37 -7.13 -10.52
N ALA A 208 -3.16 -6.46 -9.69
CA ALA A 208 -2.71 -5.92 -8.41
C ALA A 208 -2.35 -7.07 -7.45
N VAL A 209 -1.23 -6.91 -6.76
CA VAL A 209 -0.72 -7.88 -5.79
C VAL A 209 -0.86 -7.30 -4.39
N PRO A 210 -1.52 -7.99 -3.44
CA PRO A 210 -1.66 -7.49 -2.08
C PRO A 210 -0.32 -7.52 -1.35
N VAL A 211 -0.05 -6.49 -0.56
CA VAL A 211 1.23 -6.31 0.18
C VAL A 211 1.04 -6.24 1.68
N MET A 212 -0.11 -5.72 2.12
CA MET A 212 -0.46 -5.51 3.52
C MET A 212 -1.98 -5.52 3.62
N ALA A 213 -2.53 -6.18 4.64
CA ALA A 213 -3.95 -6.18 4.86
C ALA A 213 -4.34 -6.22 6.33
N ALA A 214 -5.41 -5.52 6.63
CA ALA A 214 -6.14 -5.60 7.87
C ALA A 214 -7.37 -6.49 7.68
N LYS A 215 -7.54 -7.46 8.60
CA LYS A 215 -8.70 -8.35 8.60
C LYS A 215 -9.80 -7.84 9.51
N ASP A 216 -11.02 -7.96 9.02
CA ASP A 216 -12.22 -8.01 9.85
C ASP A 216 -12.33 -9.43 10.41
N MET A 217 -12.17 -9.57 11.72
CA MET A 217 -12.23 -10.84 12.44
C MET A 217 -13.59 -11.04 13.12
N GLN A 218 -14.57 -10.19 12.83
CA GLN A 218 -15.89 -10.28 13.43
C GLN A 218 -16.65 -11.53 12.97
N THR A 219 -17.34 -12.13 13.93
CA THR A 219 -18.41 -13.08 13.62
C THR A 219 -19.71 -12.32 13.36
N ALA A 220 -20.73 -12.98 12.78
CA ALA A 220 -22.03 -12.36 12.50
C ALA A 220 -22.74 -11.74 13.72
N THR A 221 -22.27 -12.01 14.94
CA THR A 221 -22.70 -11.33 16.16
C THR A 221 -21.45 -10.96 16.98
N PRO A 222 -20.88 -9.76 16.79
CA PRO A 222 -19.64 -9.35 17.43
C PRO A 222 -19.84 -9.28 18.95
N THR A 223 -19.00 -9.98 19.71
CA THR A 223 -18.94 -9.87 21.17
C THR A 223 -17.73 -9.07 21.64
N ASN A 224 -16.79 -8.81 20.73
CA ASN A 224 -15.55 -8.09 20.92
C ASN A 224 -15.09 -7.54 19.55
N PHE A 225 -14.55 -6.32 19.52
CA PHE A 225 -13.98 -5.67 18.33
C PHE A 225 -12.45 -5.55 18.40
N ASN A 226 -11.83 -6.00 19.50
CA ASN A 226 -10.39 -5.89 19.72
C ASN A 226 -9.57 -6.88 18.88
N ASP A 227 -10.21 -7.88 18.27
CA ASP A 227 -9.54 -8.90 17.46
C ASP A 227 -9.37 -8.44 15.99
N ASP A 228 -10.13 -7.42 15.59
CA ASP A 228 -10.06 -6.79 14.27
C ASP A 228 -8.78 -5.97 14.12
N GLN A 229 -8.20 -6.03 12.93
CA GLN A 229 -6.86 -5.49 12.67
C GLN A 229 -6.90 -4.12 12.03
N GLY A 230 -5.79 -3.38 12.14
CA GLY A 230 -5.48 -2.29 11.21
C GLY A 230 -6.01 -0.92 11.55
N MET A 231 -6.77 -0.75 12.64
CA MET A 231 -7.10 0.57 13.18
C MET A 231 -5.84 1.32 13.65
N GLY A 232 -5.80 2.62 13.39
CA GLY A 232 -4.66 3.50 13.66
C GLY A 232 -3.69 3.61 12.49
N THR A 233 -2.51 4.18 12.75
CA THR A 233 -1.49 4.38 11.72
C THR A 233 -0.45 3.27 11.77
N TRP A 234 -0.23 2.60 10.65
CA TRP A 234 0.67 1.46 10.49
C TRP A 234 1.67 1.73 9.38
N THR A 235 2.93 1.42 9.66
CA THR A 235 4.02 1.45 8.68
C THR A 235 4.38 0.02 8.30
N ASP A 236 4.31 -0.29 7.02
CA ASP A 236 4.92 -1.49 6.44
C ASP A 236 6.32 -1.14 5.92
N SER A 237 7.35 -1.62 6.61
CA SER A 237 8.73 -1.58 6.12
C SER A 237 8.98 -2.79 5.23
N PHE A 238 9.27 -2.55 3.95
CA PHE A 238 9.41 -3.60 2.95
C PHE A 238 10.70 -4.41 3.16
N GLY A 239 10.60 -5.47 3.97
CA GLY A 239 11.73 -6.24 4.44
C GLY A 239 12.14 -5.84 5.86
N SER A 240 13.31 -5.23 6.01
CA SER A 240 13.84 -4.84 7.33
C SER A 240 13.46 -3.41 7.69
N GLN A 241 13.17 -3.16 8.98
CA GLN A 241 13.07 -1.81 9.56
C GLN A 241 14.43 -1.11 9.71
N ALA A 242 15.54 -1.86 9.66
CA ALA A 242 16.87 -1.29 9.82
C ALA A 242 17.31 -0.54 8.56
N VAL A 243 17.71 0.72 8.72
CA VAL A 243 18.39 1.50 7.68
C VAL A 243 19.72 0.82 7.35
N SER A 244 20.08 0.79 6.07
CA SER A 244 21.28 0.07 5.60
C SER A 244 21.30 -1.43 5.98
N ALA A 245 20.14 -2.04 6.18
CA ALA A 245 20.04 -3.50 6.24
C ALA A 245 20.62 -4.13 4.97
N THR A 246 21.10 -5.38 5.10
CA THR A 246 21.64 -6.17 3.98
C THR A 246 20.73 -6.09 2.76
N ASP A 247 21.29 -5.92 1.56
CA ASP A 247 20.52 -5.73 0.31
C ASP A 247 19.36 -6.72 0.16
N THR A 248 19.52 -7.98 0.60
CA THR A 248 18.49 -9.03 0.53
C THR A 248 17.19 -8.76 1.30
N SER A 249 17.15 -7.73 2.16
CA SER A 249 15.96 -7.33 2.91
C SER A 249 15.31 -6.05 2.39
N LYS A 250 15.51 -5.71 1.12
CA LYS A 250 14.88 -4.57 0.43
C LYS A 250 14.19 -5.01 -0.87
N PRO A 251 13.23 -4.23 -1.39
CA PRO A 251 12.63 -4.49 -2.70
C PRO A 251 13.69 -4.78 -3.77
N LYS A 252 13.45 -5.80 -4.58
CA LYS A 252 14.41 -6.30 -5.57
C LYS A 252 13.83 -6.17 -6.97
N LEU A 253 14.56 -5.55 -7.88
CA LEU A 253 14.32 -5.59 -9.31
C LEU A 253 15.12 -6.75 -9.94
N SER A 254 14.42 -7.61 -10.66
CA SER A 254 15.00 -8.69 -11.47
C SER A 254 14.77 -8.39 -12.95
N ILE A 255 15.85 -8.31 -13.72
CA ILE A 255 15.80 -8.17 -15.18
C ILE A 255 16.42 -9.43 -15.81
N PRO A 256 15.70 -10.12 -16.70
CA PRO A 256 16.19 -11.33 -17.34
C PRO A 256 17.50 -11.11 -18.12
N LYS A 257 18.24 -12.20 -18.27
CA LYS A 257 19.41 -12.23 -19.16
C LYS A 257 19.00 -11.95 -20.61
N ASN A 258 19.91 -11.35 -21.38
CA ASN A 258 19.79 -11.07 -22.81
C ASN A 258 18.69 -10.06 -23.17
N VAL A 259 18.27 -9.24 -22.20
CA VAL A 259 17.43 -8.08 -22.47
C VAL A 259 18.29 -6.96 -23.08
N VAL A 260 17.88 -6.47 -24.24
CA VAL A 260 18.58 -5.38 -24.94
C VAL A 260 18.08 -4.05 -24.40
N VAL A 261 18.94 -3.32 -23.71
CA VAL A 261 18.70 -1.95 -23.23
C VAL A 261 19.76 -1.02 -23.81
N ALA A 262 19.36 0.23 -24.09
CA ALA A 262 20.28 1.31 -24.42
C ALA A 262 20.60 2.12 -23.16
N ASP A 263 21.70 2.89 -23.21
CA ASP A 263 22.05 3.86 -22.16
C ASP A 263 20.89 4.82 -21.95
N GLY A 264 20.52 5.03 -20.70
CA GLY A 264 19.33 5.80 -20.36
C GLY A 264 18.83 5.52 -18.95
N THR A 265 17.85 6.33 -18.55
CA THR A 265 17.14 6.18 -17.28
C THR A 265 15.79 5.56 -17.60
N TYR A 266 15.51 4.40 -17.03
CA TYR A 266 14.24 3.70 -17.19
C TYR A 266 13.41 3.88 -15.93
N GLN A 267 12.15 4.30 -16.12
CA GLN A 267 11.21 4.53 -15.04
C GLN A 267 9.97 3.66 -15.22
N SER A 268 9.49 3.13 -14.11
CA SER A 268 8.18 2.50 -13.97
C SER A 268 7.34 3.29 -12.95
N THR A 269 6.03 3.19 -13.10
CA THR A 269 5.04 3.66 -12.11
C THR A 269 4.53 2.46 -11.33
N LEU A 270 4.60 2.55 -10.01
CA LEU A 270 3.97 1.63 -9.07
C LEU A 270 2.69 2.28 -8.57
N THR A 271 1.55 1.71 -8.92
CA THR A 271 0.24 2.22 -8.49
C THR A 271 -0.24 1.39 -7.30
N TRP A 272 -0.27 2.03 -6.14
CA TRP A 272 -0.74 1.49 -4.87
C TRP A 272 -2.23 1.75 -4.74
N THR A 273 -3.01 0.71 -4.48
CA THR A 273 -4.46 0.78 -4.30
C THR A 273 -4.79 0.35 -2.88
N LEU A 274 -5.42 1.25 -2.13
CA LEU A 274 -5.97 0.96 -0.81
C LEU A 274 -7.48 0.80 -0.95
N SER A 275 -7.99 -0.38 -0.62
CA SER A 275 -9.42 -0.71 -0.64
C SER A 275 -9.92 -0.95 0.78
N ASP A 276 -11.15 -0.52 1.03
CA ASP A 276 -11.91 -0.83 2.25
C ASP A 276 -12.39 -2.28 2.35
N THR A 277 -12.10 -3.11 1.34
CA THR A 277 -12.38 -4.55 1.39
C THR A 277 -11.35 -5.25 2.25
N PRO A 278 -11.75 -5.90 3.36
CA PRO A 278 -10.84 -6.65 4.21
C PRO A 278 -10.25 -7.86 3.47
N ALA A 279 -9.03 -8.24 3.84
CA ALA A 279 -8.48 -9.51 3.36
C ALA A 279 -9.24 -10.69 4.00
N VAL A 280 -9.45 -11.74 3.20
CA VAL A 280 -9.97 -13.04 3.65
C VAL A 280 -8.98 -13.72 4.59
#